data_AF-A0A8J6BAY1-F1
#
_entry.id   AF-A0A8J6BAY1-F1
#
_cell.length_a   1.000
_cell.length_b   1.000
_cell.length_c   1.000
_cell.angle_alpha   90.00
_cell.angle_beta   90.00
_cell.angle_gamma   90.00
#
_symmetry.space_group_name_H-M   'P 1'
#
loop_
_entity.id
_entity.type
_entity.pdbx_description
1 polymer ?
#
loop_
_entity_poly.entity_id
_entity_poly.type
_entity_poly.pdbx_seq_one_letter_code
_entity_poly.pdbx_strand_id
1 'polypeptide(L)'
;MKTILIHEESASATRRTRGSVPLIDHYTIYVFIAEQDYCKLYCIADGFDFFFSLSNKVKDGTRCSEHNNNICIDGICETVGCDQILGSNAMYDSCGVCKGDNSTCKIYSSQYTKQHYSNQYYSLVTIPSGARSIRVSEMNISTSYISVCNTQKKYYLNGYWTIDWPGQYQFAGAVFEYKRPYNNPETLISAGPTNETIVVEVSPCSVIY
;
A
#
# COMPACT_ATOMS: atom_id res chain seq x y z
N MET A 1 -6.39 -19.42 7.00
CA MET A 1 -7.54 -18.96 6.19
C MET A 1 -7.40 -17.47 5.99
N LYS A 2 -7.62 -16.96 4.78
CA LYS A 2 -7.51 -15.52 4.50
C LYS A 2 -8.82 -15.03 3.89
N THR A 3 -9.26 -13.86 4.33
CA THR A 3 -10.43 -13.14 3.78
C THR A 3 -9.91 -11.98 2.95
N ILE A 4 -10.54 -11.78 1.79
CA ILE A 4 -10.21 -10.74 0.85
C ILE A 4 -11.47 -9.90 0.59
N LEU A 5 -11.33 -8.60 0.78
CA LEU A 5 -12.33 -7.59 0.47
C LEU A 5 -11.70 -6.63 -0.55
N ILE A 6 -12.34 -6.46 -1.70
CA ILE A 6 -11.88 -5.59 -2.79
C ILE A 6 -13.08 -4.80 -3.31
N HIS A 7 -12.89 -3.51 -3.54
CA HIS A 7 -13.88 -2.69 -4.24
C HIS A 7 -13.39 -2.44 -5.67
N GLU A 8 -14.24 -2.67 -6.66
CA GLU A 8 -13.89 -2.46 -8.07
C GLU A 8 -14.84 -1.45 -8.69
N GLU A 9 -14.26 -0.40 -9.28
CA GLU A 9 -15.00 0.56 -10.09
C GLU A 9 -15.21 -0.04 -11.49
N SER A 10 -16.45 -0.05 -11.99
CA SER A 10 -16.76 -0.53 -13.35
C SER A 10 -16.33 0.51 -14.40
N ALA A 11 -15.02 0.66 -14.65
CA ALA A 11 -14.51 1.62 -15.62
C ALA A 11 -13.94 0.92 -16.86
N SER A 12 -14.58 1.17 -18.01
CA SER A 12 -14.12 0.76 -19.34
C SER A 12 -12.79 1.42 -19.66
N ALA A 13 -11.76 0.60 -19.88
CA ALA A 13 -10.40 1.04 -20.15
C ALA A 13 -10.31 1.92 -21.41
N THR A 14 -9.71 3.11 -21.30
CA THR A 14 -9.15 3.82 -22.45
C THR A 14 -7.69 4.15 -22.18
N ARG A 15 -6.80 3.54 -22.99
CA ARG A 15 -5.35 3.73 -22.98
C ARG A 15 -4.96 5.21 -23.06
N ARG A 16 -4.07 5.66 -22.16
CA ARG A 16 -3.09 6.71 -22.47
C ARG A 16 -1.72 6.30 -21.93
N THR A 17 -0.80 6.12 -22.87
CA THR A 17 0.63 5.92 -22.65
C THR A 17 1.29 7.24 -22.27
N ARG A 18 2.07 7.28 -21.20
CA ARG A 18 3.19 8.21 -21.05
C ARG A 18 4.37 7.49 -20.41
N GLY A 19 5.53 7.69 -21.05
CA GLY A 19 6.73 6.89 -20.87
C GLY A 19 7.34 7.02 -19.48
N SER A 20 7.89 5.89 -19.05
CA SER A 20 8.79 5.73 -17.92
C SER A 20 10.17 6.31 -18.25
N VAL A 21 10.66 7.22 -17.40
CA VAL A 21 12.08 7.51 -17.27
C VAL A 21 12.67 6.47 -16.32
N PRO A 22 13.79 5.81 -16.64
CA PRO A 22 14.44 4.89 -15.71
C PRO A 22 15.28 5.69 -14.73
N LEU A 23 15.18 5.37 -13.44
CA LEU A 23 16.25 5.64 -12.49
C LEU A 23 16.59 4.34 -11.78
N ILE A 24 17.84 3.91 -12.00
CA ILE A 24 18.51 2.79 -11.35
C ILE A 24 19.38 3.36 -10.23
N ASP A 25 19.52 2.56 -9.17
CA ASP A 25 20.40 2.65 -8.00
C ASP A 25 20.19 3.80 -7.02
N HIS A 26 19.74 3.45 -5.81
CA HIS A 26 20.55 3.58 -4.59
C HIS A 26 19.79 2.99 -3.39
N TYR A 27 20.55 2.40 -2.45
CA TYR A 27 20.07 1.95 -1.13
C TYR A 27 19.07 2.95 -0.54
N THR A 28 17.81 2.57 -0.41
CA THR A 28 16.81 3.44 0.22
C THR A 28 17.02 3.38 1.72
N ILE A 29 17.55 4.46 2.30
CA ILE A 29 17.58 4.64 3.75
C ILE A 29 16.13 4.80 4.20
N TYR A 30 15.59 3.78 4.86
CA TYR A 30 14.30 3.86 5.53
C TYR A 30 14.45 4.76 6.76
N VAL A 31 14.31 6.07 6.58
CA VAL A 31 14.13 6.98 7.70
C VAL A 31 12.71 6.77 8.22
N PHE A 32 12.58 6.08 9.35
CA PHE A 32 11.33 6.04 10.09
C PHE A 32 11.08 7.42 10.70
N ILE A 33 10.45 8.29 9.92
CA ILE A 33 10.00 9.62 10.37
C ILE A 33 8.72 9.39 11.18
N ALA A 34 8.76 9.69 12.47
CA ALA A 34 7.56 9.67 13.30
C ALA A 34 6.54 10.68 12.76
N GLU A 35 5.23 10.48 12.99
CA GLU A 35 4.22 11.39 12.43
C GLU A 35 4.42 12.86 12.83
N GLN A 36 4.98 13.10 14.01
CA GLN A 36 5.34 14.42 14.54
C GLN A 36 6.52 15.08 13.82
N ASP A 37 7.24 14.33 12.99
CA ASP A 37 8.42 14.79 12.27
C ASP A 37 8.17 14.98 10.77
N TYR A 38 6.99 14.63 10.24
CA TYR A 38 6.67 14.79 8.81
C TYR A 38 6.80 16.23 8.30
N CYS A 39 6.56 17.21 9.17
CA CYS A 39 6.62 18.62 8.81
C CYS A 39 7.96 19.29 9.14
N LYS A 40 9.00 18.51 9.39
CA LYS A 40 10.39 18.97 9.51
C LYS A 40 11.13 18.80 8.19
N LEU A 41 12.13 19.64 7.96
CA LEU A 41 12.95 19.56 6.75
C LEU A 41 14.18 18.70 7.03
N TYR A 42 14.21 17.51 6.43
CA TYR A 42 15.37 16.63 6.44
C TYR A 42 16.10 16.67 5.09
N CYS A 43 17.43 16.63 5.16
CA CYS A 43 18.27 16.42 3.98
C CYS A 43 19.19 15.22 4.21
N ILE A 44 19.29 14.39 3.17
CA ILE A 44 20.20 13.25 3.14
C ILE A 44 21.45 13.71 2.38
N ALA A 45 22.63 13.46 2.96
CA ALA A 45 23.88 13.79 2.29
C ALA A 45 24.12 12.81 1.14
N ASP A 46 24.35 13.34 -0.06
CA ASP A 46 24.59 12.50 -1.24
C ASP A 46 25.84 11.63 -1.05
N GLY A 47 25.69 10.33 -1.30
CA GLY A 47 26.74 9.33 -1.08
C GLY A 47 27.00 8.94 0.38
N PHE A 48 26.19 9.38 1.35
CA PHE A 48 26.34 9.01 2.76
C PHE A 48 25.03 8.51 3.40
N ASP A 49 25.17 7.63 4.38
CA ASP A 49 24.04 7.04 5.12
C ASP A 49 23.56 7.87 6.33
N PHE A 50 23.71 9.20 6.29
CA PHE A 50 23.23 10.08 7.36
C PHE A 50 22.36 11.23 6.83
N PHE A 51 21.46 11.68 7.68
CA PHE A 51 20.53 12.79 7.43
C PHE A 51 20.66 13.86 8.50
N PHE A 52 20.35 15.11 8.16
CA PHE A 52 20.27 16.22 9.11
C PHE A 52 18.93 16.93 9.01
N SER A 53 18.42 17.38 10.15
CA SER A 53 17.28 18.29 10.22
C SER A 53 17.77 19.72 10.00
N LEU A 54 17.41 20.32 8.86
CA LEU A 54 17.76 21.71 8.54
C LEU A 54 16.80 22.72 9.17
N SER A 55 15.54 22.31 9.39
CA SER A 55 14.51 23.18 9.96
C SER A 55 13.46 22.35 10.69
N ASN A 56 12.97 22.89 11.80
CA ASN A 56 11.86 22.31 12.56
C ASN A 56 10.49 22.52 11.88
N LYS A 57 10.43 23.31 10.81
CA LYS A 57 9.22 23.49 10.01
C LYS A 57 9.52 23.63 8.52
N VAL A 58 8.74 22.94 7.70
CA VAL A 58 8.62 23.18 6.26
C VAL A 58 7.68 24.37 6.01
N LYS A 59 7.59 24.80 4.75
CA LYS A 59 6.68 25.87 4.35
C LYS A 59 5.23 25.40 4.47
N ASP A 60 4.35 26.27 4.97
CA ASP A 60 2.93 25.98 5.06
C ASP A 60 2.34 25.58 3.69
N GLY A 61 1.51 24.54 3.70
CA GLY A 61 0.94 23.94 2.49
C GLY A 61 1.79 22.84 1.85
N THR A 62 2.99 22.55 2.37
CA THR A 62 3.78 21.37 1.95
C THR A 62 3.03 20.10 2.35
N ARG A 63 2.95 19.09 1.48
CA ARG A 63 2.32 17.81 1.83
C ARG A 63 3.12 17.09 2.91
N CYS A 64 2.43 16.49 3.89
CA CYS A 64 3.11 15.72 4.94
C CYS A 64 3.67 14.38 4.42
N SER A 65 2.97 13.81 3.45
CA SER A 65 3.32 12.53 2.84
C SER A 65 2.93 12.57 1.37
N GLU A 66 3.65 11.84 0.53
CA GLU A 66 3.26 11.60 -0.86
C GLU A 66 1.95 10.83 -0.99
N HIS A 67 1.45 10.24 0.11
CA HIS A 67 0.37 9.25 0.09
C HIS A 67 -0.96 9.78 0.64
N ASN A 68 -0.97 10.95 1.28
CA ASN A 68 -2.19 11.61 1.73
C ASN A 68 -2.20 13.06 1.26
N ASN A 69 -3.37 13.70 1.34
CA ASN A 69 -3.51 15.11 1.00
C ASN A 69 -3.29 16.03 2.22
N ASN A 70 -2.79 15.50 3.33
CA ASN A 70 -2.56 16.29 4.53
C ASN A 70 -1.41 17.27 4.27
N ILE A 71 -1.49 18.44 4.89
CA ILE A 71 -0.53 19.52 4.67
C ILE A 71 0.05 19.99 5.98
N CYS A 72 1.30 20.45 5.93
CA CYS A 72 1.97 21.07 7.05
C CYS A 72 1.49 22.50 7.24
N ILE A 73 1.09 22.85 8.45
CA ILE A 73 0.77 24.21 8.91
C ILE A 73 1.49 24.43 10.23
N ASP A 74 2.37 25.42 10.28
CA ASP A 74 3.19 25.74 11.46
C ASP A 74 3.94 24.54 12.07
N GLY A 75 4.45 23.65 11.20
CA GLY A 75 5.18 22.45 11.62
C GLY A 75 4.30 21.30 12.12
N ILE A 76 2.98 21.42 12.04
CA ILE A 76 2.01 20.36 12.38
C ILE A 76 1.38 19.82 11.11
N CYS A 77 1.26 18.49 11.00
CA CYS A 77 0.58 17.86 9.88
C CYS A 77 -0.94 17.93 10.07
N GLU A 78 -1.59 18.82 9.34
CA GLU A 78 -3.02 19.05 9.40
C GLU A 78 -3.78 18.24 8.35
N THR A 79 -4.96 17.76 8.76
CA THR A 79 -5.80 16.90 7.90
C THR A 79 -6.57 17.71 6.88
N VAL A 80 -6.63 17.21 5.64
CA VAL A 80 -7.41 17.81 4.55
C VAL A 80 -8.47 16.82 4.12
N GLY A 81 -9.74 17.24 4.18
CA GLY A 81 -10.86 16.41 3.73
C GLY A 81 -10.79 16.11 2.24
N CYS A 82 -11.54 15.10 1.79
CA CYS A 82 -11.63 14.78 0.36
C CYS A 82 -12.18 15.94 -0.49
N ASP A 83 -12.85 16.91 0.13
CA ASP A 83 -13.37 18.13 -0.47
C ASP A 83 -12.35 19.27 -0.54
N GLN A 84 -11.07 18.98 -0.24
CA GLN A 84 -9.95 19.92 -0.27
C GLN A 84 -10.06 21.05 0.77
N ILE A 85 -10.82 20.84 1.84
CA ILE A 85 -10.99 21.79 2.94
C ILE A 85 -10.16 21.31 4.15
N LEU A 86 -9.32 22.23 4.68
CA LEU A 86 -8.51 22.00 5.88
C LEU A 86 -9.41 21.77 7.10
N GLY A 87 -9.16 20.70 7.86
CA GLY A 87 -9.95 20.33 9.04
C GLY A 87 -11.35 19.80 8.73
N SER A 88 -11.68 19.56 7.46
CA SER A 88 -12.94 18.95 7.06
C SER A 88 -12.94 17.46 7.36
N ASN A 89 -14.03 16.97 7.95
CA ASN A 89 -14.25 15.54 8.20
C ASN A 89 -14.78 14.81 6.95
N ALA A 90 -14.70 15.43 5.76
CA ALA A 90 -15.11 14.81 4.51
C ALA A 90 -14.19 13.66 4.14
N MET A 91 -14.75 12.46 3.96
CA MET A 91 -14.01 11.27 3.57
C MET A 91 -14.46 10.75 2.21
N TYR A 92 -13.55 10.07 1.52
CA TYR A 92 -13.90 9.27 0.37
C TYR A 92 -14.77 8.09 0.83
N ASP A 93 -15.76 7.73 0.02
CA ASP A 93 -16.46 6.46 0.16
C ASP A 93 -15.55 5.29 -0.26
N SER A 94 -16.04 4.06 -0.14
CA SER A 94 -15.25 2.86 -0.48
C SER A 94 -14.94 2.76 -1.97
N CYS A 95 -15.68 3.49 -2.81
CA CYS A 95 -15.48 3.58 -4.25
C CYS A 95 -14.49 4.70 -4.64
N GLY A 96 -14.06 5.54 -3.71
CA GLY A 96 -13.17 6.67 -3.97
C GLY A 96 -13.89 7.96 -4.40
N VAL A 97 -15.20 8.07 -4.14
CA VAL A 97 -15.98 9.30 -4.37
C VAL A 97 -16.05 10.10 -3.08
N CYS A 98 -15.67 11.38 -3.14
CA CYS A 98 -15.74 12.25 -1.96
C CYS A 98 -17.18 12.46 -1.50
N LYS A 99 -17.48 12.17 -0.23
CA LYS A 99 -18.85 12.19 0.32
C LYS A 99 -19.83 11.31 -0.48
N GLY A 100 -19.32 10.23 -1.09
CA GLY A 100 -20.13 9.27 -1.84
C GLY A 100 -20.97 8.35 -0.95
N ASP A 101 -21.84 7.58 -1.59
CA ASP A 101 -22.80 6.66 -0.97
C ASP A 101 -22.49 5.18 -1.25
N ASN A 102 -21.30 4.87 -1.78
CA ASN A 102 -20.87 3.54 -2.22
C ASN A 102 -21.66 2.95 -3.42
N SER A 103 -22.41 3.75 -4.18
CA SER A 103 -23.23 3.25 -5.30
C SER A 103 -22.48 3.10 -6.63
N THR A 104 -21.29 3.69 -6.76
CA THR A 104 -20.54 3.79 -8.02
C THR A 104 -19.62 2.60 -8.32
N CYS A 105 -19.44 1.69 -7.37
CA CYS A 105 -18.57 0.53 -7.50
C CYS A 105 -19.24 -0.75 -7.00
N LYS A 106 -18.65 -1.90 -7.35
CA LYS A 106 -19.08 -3.21 -6.85
C LYS A 106 -18.09 -3.71 -5.81
N ILE A 107 -18.62 -4.31 -4.75
CA ILE A 107 -17.84 -4.90 -3.67
C ILE A 107 -17.70 -6.39 -3.93
N TYR A 108 -16.47 -6.86 -3.98
CA TYR A 108 -16.14 -8.28 -4.06
C TYR A 108 -15.54 -8.74 -2.73
N SER A 109 -16.14 -9.79 -2.17
CA SER A 109 -15.69 -10.41 -0.94
C SER A 109 -15.50 -11.90 -1.17
N SER A 110 -14.34 -12.43 -0.81
CA SER A 110 -14.06 -13.86 -0.89
C SER A 110 -13.31 -14.33 0.35
N GLN A 111 -13.51 -15.60 0.68
CA GLN A 111 -12.81 -16.26 1.78
C GLN A 111 -12.09 -17.49 1.22
N TYR A 112 -10.81 -17.61 1.57
CA TYR A 112 -9.96 -18.69 1.15
C TYR A 112 -9.59 -19.59 2.35
N THR A 113 -10.04 -20.84 2.28
CA THR A 113 -9.93 -21.82 3.38
C THR A 113 -9.14 -23.07 3.02
N LYS A 114 -8.67 -23.21 1.78
CA LYS A 114 -7.95 -24.41 1.35
C LYS A 114 -6.64 -24.56 2.11
N GLN A 115 -6.37 -25.78 2.55
CA GLN A 115 -5.12 -26.18 3.18
C GLN A 115 -4.12 -26.60 2.10
N HIS A 116 -2.88 -26.19 2.28
CA HIS A 116 -1.80 -26.38 1.32
C HIS A 116 -0.71 -27.25 1.91
N TYR A 117 -0.36 -28.32 1.20
CA TYR A 117 0.56 -29.35 1.69
C TYR A 117 1.87 -29.42 0.90
N SER A 118 1.96 -28.80 -0.28
CA SER A 118 3.23 -28.65 -1.01
C SER A 118 3.82 -27.26 -0.83
N ASN A 119 5.16 -27.21 -0.82
CA ASN A 119 5.95 -25.99 -0.76
C ASN A 119 5.90 -25.27 -2.12
N GLN A 120 4.83 -24.53 -2.37
CA GLN A 120 4.65 -23.68 -3.56
C GLN A 120 3.75 -22.49 -3.25
N TYR A 121 3.77 -21.48 -4.12
CA TYR A 121 2.85 -20.34 -4.04
C TYR A 121 1.46 -20.73 -4.51
N TYR A 122 0.44 -20.30 -3.79
CA TYR A 122 -0.95 -20.56 -4.15
C TYR A 122 -1.70 -19.26 -4.42
N SER A 123 -2.18 -19.09 -5.64
CA SER A 123 -2.99 -17.93 -6.02
C SER A 123 -4.33 -17.93 -5.28
N LEU A 124 -4.63 -16.79 -4.64
CA LEU A 124 -5.88 -16.54 -3.92
C LEU A 124 -6.89 -15.80 -4.81
N VAL A 125 -6.45 -14.67 -5.37
CA VAL A 125 -7.28 -13.77 -6.16
C VAL A 125 -6.43 -13.00 -7.15
N THR A 126 -7.03 -12.68 -8.29
CA THR A 126 -6.50 -11.71 -9.24
C THR A 126 -7.25 -10.40 -9.08
N ILE A 127 -6.54 -9.33 -8.75
CA ILE A 127 -7.08 -7.99 -8.56
C ILE A 127 -6.82 -7.19 -9.84
N PRO A 128 -7.85 -6.77 -10.57
CA PRO A 128 -7.69 -6.04 -11.82
C PRO A 128 -7.14 -4.62 -11.61
N SER A 129 -6.68 -4.01 -12.70
CA SER A 129 -6.43 -2.56 -12.76
C SER A 129 -7.73 -1.80 -12.48
N GLY A 130 -7.65 -0.69 -11.74
CA GLY A 130 -8.78 0.13 -11.31
C GLY A 130 -9.40 -0.26 -9.96
N ALA A 131 -8.93 -1.34 -9.33
CA ALA A 131 -9.43 -1.77 -8.03
C ALA A 131 -8.97 -0.82 -6.91
N ARG A 132 -9.88 -0.55 -5.96
CA ARG A 132 -9.72 0.35 -4.81
C ARG A 132 -10.09 -0.36 -3.52
N SER A 133 -9.77 0.28 -2.38
CA SER A 133 -10.13 -0.22 -1.04
C SER A 133 -9.81 -1.71 -0.86
N ILE A 134 -8.60 -2.11 -1.27
CA ILE A 134 -8.15 -3.49 -1.23
C ILE A 134 -7.78 -3.81 0.22
N ARG A 135 -8.36 -4.88 0.76
CA ARG A 135 -8.04 -5.41 2.08
C ARG A 135 -7.93 -6.93 2.02
N VAL A 136 -6.73 -7.42 2.22
CA VAL A 136 -6.45 -8.84 2.42
C VAL A 136 -6.09 -9.01 3.88
N SER A 137 -6.83 -9.84 4.60
CA SER A 137 -6.56 -10.11 6.01
C SER A 137 -6.62 -11.59 6.27
N GLU A 138 -5.66 -12.07 7.03
CA GLU A 138 -5.75 -13.39 7.62
C GLU A 138 -6.86 -13.42 8.70
N MET A 139 -7.63 -14.50 8.76
CA MET A 139 -8.68 -14.64 9.79
C MET A 139 -8.13 -15.19 11.11
N ASN A 140 -7.16 -16.09 11.01
CA ASN A 140 -6.52 -16.75 12.14
C ASN A 140 -5.03 -16.82 11.86
N ILE A 141 -4.22 -16.43 12.84
CA ILE A 141 -2.76 -16.41 12.76
C ILE A 141 -2.28 -17.74 12.18
N SER A 142 -1.53 -17.68 11.09
CA SER A 142 -0.93 -18.84 10.48
C SER A 142 0.56 -18.63 10.23
N THR A 143 1.25 -19.72 9.91
CA THR A 143 2.65 -19.68 9.51
C THR A 143 2.81 -19.20 8.07
N SER A 144 1.74 -19.08 7.29
CA SER A 144 1.79 -18.65 5.89
C SER A 144 1.88 -17.13 5.75
N TYR A 145 2.32 -16.67 4.58
CA TYR A 145 2.55 -15.26 4.27
C TYR A 145 1.71 -14.83 3.07
N ILE A 146 1.19 -13.61 3.09
CA ILE A 146 0.59 -12.97 1.91
C ILE A 146 1.72 -12.58 0.97
N SER A 147 1.64 -13.03 -0.28
CA SER A 147 2.57 -12.66 -1.34
C SER A 147 1.82 -11.92 -2.45
N VAL A 148 2.51 -11.04 -3.17
CA VAL A 148 1.92 -10.26 -4.26
C VAL A 148 2.86 -10.28 -5.46
N CYS A 149 2.32 -10.60 -6.63
CA CYS A 149 3.03 -10.51 -7.91
C CYS A 149 2.14 -9.95 -9.02
N ASN A 150 2.73 -9.62 -10.15
CA ASN A 150 1.97 -9.34 -11.37
C ASN A 150 1.62 -10.62 -12.14
N THR A 151 0.89 -10.50 -13.26
CA THR A 151 0.51 -11.64 -14.10
C THR A 151 1.69 -12.37 -14.76
N GLN A 152 2.90 -11.78 -14.74
CA GLN A 152 4.14 -12.36 -15.25
C GLN A 152 5.01 -12.96 -14.14
N LYS A 153 4.49 -13.10 -12.91
CA LYS A 153 5.22 -13.62 -11.74
C LYS A 153 6.42 -12.77 -11.30
N LYS A 154 6.41 -11.47 -11.63
CA LYS A 154 7.30 -10.50 -10.96
C LYS A 154 6.72 -10.19 -9.59
N TYR A 155 7.43 -10.58 -8.53
CA TYR A 155 7.00 -10.35 -7.15
C TYR A 155 7.26 -8.91 -6.70
N TYR A 156 6.30 -8.39 -5.95
CA TYR A 156 6.35 -7.09 -5.27
C TYR A 156 6.44 -7.22 -3.76
N LEU A 157 5.94 -8.34 -3.20
CA LEU A 157 5.95 -8.62 -1.77
C LEU A 157 6.05 -10.13 -1.53
N ASN A 158 6.88 -10.53 -0.56
CA ASN A 158 7.09 -11.91 -0.09
C ASN A 158 7.27 -12.89 -1.26
N GLY A 159 8.17 -12.54 -2.19
CA GLY A 159 8.51 -13.36 -3.36
C GLY A 159 9.79 -14.15 -3.17
N TYR A 160 10.11 -15.02 -4.13
CA TYR A 160 11.42 -15.70 -4.21
C TYR A 160 11.88 -16.42 -2.93
N TRP A 161 10.94 -16.88 -2.10
CA TRP A 161 11.19 -17.55 -0.82
C TRP A 161 11.78 -16.64 0.27
N THR A 162 11.74 -15.33 0.05
CA THR A 162 12.11 -14.32 1.03
C THR A 162 10.87 -13.69 1.66
N ILE A 163 11.02 -13.26 2.91
CA ILE A 163 9.97 -12.55 3.64
C ILE A 163 10.43 -11.10 3.79
N ASP A 164 9.59 -10.20 3.32
CA ASP A 164 9.74 -8.76 3.41
C ASP A 164 9.32 -8.25 4.81
N TRP A 165 9.93 -7.16 5.23
CA TRP A 165 9.60 -6.51 6.51
C TRP A 165 8.21 -5.84 6.46
N PRO A 166 7.50 -5.73 7.59
CA PRO A 166 6.29 -4.91 7.64
C PRO A 166 6.58 -3.46 7.26
N GLY A 167 5.73 -2.84 6.45
CA GLY A 167 5.97 -1.50 5.93
C GLY A 167 5.02 -1.09 4.80
N GLN A 168 5.34 0.03 4.17
CA GLN A 168 4.64 0.53 2.99
C GLN A 168 5.40 0.16 1.72
N TYR A 169 4.67 -0.39 0.75
CA TYR A 169 5.19 -0.86 -0.53
C TYR A 169 4.47 -0.16 -1.67
N GLN A 170 5.23 0.36 -2.63
CA GLN A 170 4.66 1.02 -3.81
C GLN A 170 4.79 0.13 -5.03
N PHE A 171 3.66 -0.34 -5.54
CA PHE A 171 3.59 -1.15 -6.76
C PHE A 171 2.18 -1.03 -7.38
N ALA A 172 2.05 -1.39 -8.65
CA ALA A 172 0.79 -1.28 -9.38
C ALA A 172 0.10 0.10 -9.27
N GLY A 173 0.88 1.18 -9.18
CA GLY A 173 0.36 2.55 -9.08
C GLY A 173 -0.30 2.91 -7.75
N ALA A 174 -0.26 2.02 -6.76
CA ALA A 174 -0.85 2.23 -5.45
C ALA A 174 0.15 1.95 -4.32
N VAL A 175 -0.19 2.40 -3.11
CA VAL A 175 0.58 2.13 -1.90
C VAL A 175 -0.13 1.05 -1.12
N PHE A 176 0.61 0.01 -0.76
CA PHE A 176 0.14 -1.11 0.02
C PHE A 176 0.82 -1.09 1.39
N GLU A 177 0.03 -1.09 2.44
CA GLU A 177 0.49 -1.25 3.81
C GLU A 177 0.45 -2.73 4.19
N TYR A 178 1.62 -3.31 4.42
CA TYR A 178 1.79 -4.69 4.85
C TYR A 178 2.13 -4.74 6.33
N LYS A 179 1.30 -5.44 7.12
CA LYS A 179 1.42 -5.57 8.57
C LYS A 179 1.37 -7.03 8.99
N ARG A 180 2.35 -7.45 9.79
CA ARG A 180 2.39 -8.80 10.39
C ARG A 180 2.85 -8.74 11.85
N PRO A 181 2.03 -8.18 12.76
CA PRO A 181 2.35 -8.16 14.18
C PRO A 181 2.30 -9.58 14.78
N TYR A 182 3.10 -9.83 15.82
CA TYR A 182 3.25 -11.18 16.41
C TYR A 182 1.92 -11.81 16.89
N ASN A 183 1.01 -11.01 17.44
CA ASN A 183 -0.25 -11.46 18.04
C ASN A 183 -1.51 -11.05 17.27
N ASN A 184 -1.39 -10.45 16.08
CA ASN A 184 -2.57 -10.17 15.25
C ASN A 184 -2.42 -10.78 13.86
N PRO A 185 -3.54 -11.03 13.16
CA PRO A 185 -3.48 -11.58 11.82
C PRO A 185 -2.72 -10.67 10.85
N GLU A 186 -2.05 -11.30 9.90
CA GLU A 186 -1.38 -10.62 8.80
C GLU A 186 -2.38 -9.84 7.93
N THR A 187 -2.03 -8.61 7.56
CA THR A 187 -2.88 -7.75 6.73
C THR A 187 -2.09 -7.05 5.63
N LEU A 188 -2.75 -6.88 4.49
CA LEU A 188 -2.30 -6.09 3.36
C LEU A 188 -3.46 -5.18 2.92
N ILE A 189 -3.24 -3.87 2.98
CA ILE A 189 -4.30 -2.87 2.75
C ILE A 189 -3.81 -1.84 1.73
N SER A 190 -4.67 -1.44 0.80
CA SER A 190 -4.42 -0.32 -0.10
C SER A 190 -5.69 0.47 -0.38
N ALA A 191 -5.58 1.80 -0.41
CA ALA A 191 -6.66 2.66 -0.88
C ALA A 191 -6.88 2.54 -2.41
N GLY A 192 -5.85 2.15 -3.16
CA GLY A 192 -5.86 2.15 -4.63
C GLY A 192 -5.96 3.57 -5.23
N PRO A 193 -6.36 3.70 -6.51
CA PRO A 193 -6.64 2.62 -7.46
C PRO A 193 -5.36 1.94 -7.97
N THR A 194 -5.44 0.65 -8.29
CA THR A 194 -4.37 -0.04 -9.02
C THR A 194 -4.33 0.42 -10.49
N ASN A 195 -3.15 0.47 -11.10
CA ASN A 195 -2.98 0.77 -12.53
C ASN A 195 -2.68 -0.47 -13.39
N GLU A 196 -2.32 -1.58 -12.77
CA GLU A 196 -2.11 -2.89 -13.41
C GLU A 196 -2.78 -4.00 -12.60
N THR A 197 -2.92 -5.17 -13.23
CA THR A 197 -3.46 -6.37 -12.58
C THR A 197 -2.41 -7.03 -11.70
N ILE A 198 -2.76 -7.28 -10.44
CA ILE A 198 -1.93 -8.00 -9.47
C ILE A 198 -2.58 -9.32 -9.06
N VAL A 199 -1.78 -10.26 -8.59
CA VAL A 199 -2.19 -11.56 -8.08
C VAL A 199 -1.73 -11.64 -6.63
N VAL A 200 -2.69 -11.88 -5.74
CA VAL A 200 -2.40 -12.14 -4.33
C VAL A 200 -2.26 -13.65 -4.15
N GLU A 201 -1.17 -14.07 -3.53
CA GLU A 201 -0.82 -15.46 -3.31
C GLU A 201 -0.58 -15.74 -1.83
N VAL A 202 -0.59 -17.02 -1.47
CA VAL A 202 -0.10 -17.50 -0.18
C VAL A 202 1.25 -18.17 -0.41
N SER A 203 2.26 -17.67 0.28
CA SER A 203 3.55 -18.31 0.40
C SER A 203 3.57 -19.20 1.66
N PRO A 204 3.99 -20.47 1.56
CA PRO A 204 4.16 -21.33 2.71
C PRO A 204 5.33 -20.85 3.57
N CYS A 205 5.30 -21.17 4.87
CA CYS A 205 6.47 -21.04 5.71
C CYS A 205 7.51 -22.06 5.25
N SER A 206 8.45 -21.64 4.42
CA SER A 206 9.62 -22.47 4.13
C SER A 206 10.51 -22.45 5.36
N VAL A 207 10.49 -23.53 6.15
CA VAL A 207 11.60 -23.82 7.07
C VAL A 207 12.79 -24.14 6.18
N ILE A 208 13.68 -23.16 5.98
CA ILE A 208 14.97 -23.40 5.36
C ILE A 208 15.75 -24.26 6.35
N TYR A 209 15.94 -25.55 6.03
CA TYR A 209 16.91 -26.43 6.68
C TYR A 209 18.23 -26.38 5.90
#